data_AF-A0A940V9T2-F1
#
_entry.id   AF-A0A940V9T2-F1
#
_cell.length_a   1.000
_cell.length_b   1.000
_cell.length_c   1.000
_cell.angle_alpha   90.00
_cell.angle_beta   90.00
_cell.angle_gamma   90.00
#
_symmetry.space_group_name_H-M   'P 1'
#
loop_
_entity.id
_entity.type
_entity.pdbx_description
1 polymer ?
#
loop_
_entity_poly.entity_id
_entity_poly.type
_entity_poly.pdbx_seq_one_letter_code
_entity_poly.pdbx_strand_id
1 'polypeptide(L)'
;ANKTGNAKDVREYIEGRMRSALWLIRSIEQRQRTLFKVATSLVKFQRDFLERGITALKPLTLKEVAEDISMHESTVSRVTTNKYVQTPQGLFELKYFFHRGVPSTQGGDSVSSLKVKDLIHKLLTVEDSGRPLSDQRIVEVLRRDHAIEIARRTVAKYRSQLKIPSSSRRKRY
;
A
#
# COMPACT_ATOMS: atom_id res chain seq x y z
N ALA A 1 -40.19 47.41 -22.55
CA ALA A 1 -40.78 46.06 -22.45
C ALA A 1 -39.73 45.01 -22.82
N ASN A 2 -39.91 43.76 -22.38
CA ASN A 2 -39.05 42.55 -22.52
C ASN A 2 -38.07 42.24 -21.38
N LYS A 3 -38.61 41.73 -20.26
CA LYS A 3 -37.91 40.81 -19.35
C LYS A 3 -38.89 39.80 -18.73
N THR A 4 -39.51 38.98 -19.57
CA THR A 4 -40.05 37.70 -19.14
C THR A 4 -39.15 36.64 -19.73
N GLY A 5 -38.19 36.16 -18.94
CA GLY A 5 -37.42 34.97 -19.31
C GLY A 5 -38.40 33.87 -19.68
N ASN A 6 -38.24 33.30 -20.86
CA ASN A 6 -39.16 32.32 -21.42
C ASN A 6 -39.32 31.18 -20.40
N ALA A 7 -40.55 30.94 -19.92
CA ALA A 7 -40.82 29.96 -18.85
C ALA A 7 -40.31 28.55 -19.21
N LYS A 8 -40.23 28.26 -20.52
CA LYS A 8 -39.61 27.06 -21.07
C LYS A 8 -38.13 26.96 -20.74
N ASP A 9 -37.36 28.03 -20.94
CA ASP A 9 -35.91 28.06 -20.70
C ASP A 9 -35.61 27.91 -19.21
N VAL A 10 -36.44 28.52 -18.34
CA VAL A 10 -36.33 28.37 -16.87
C VAL A 10 -36.60 26.93 -16.45
N ARG A 11 -37.62 26.29 -17.02
CA ARG A 11 -37.94 24.88 -16.74
C ARG A 11 -36.83 23.94 -17.19
N GLU A 12 -36.31 24.11 -18.41
CA GLU A 12 -35.20 23.31 -18.94
C GLU A 12 -33.92 23.47 -18.08
N TYR A 13 -33.64 24.69 -17.61
CA TYR A 13 -32.54 24.94 -16.68
C TYR A 13 -32.71 24.17 -15.36
N ILE A 14 -33.88 24.25 -14.72
CA ILE A 14 -34.17 23.55 -13.46
C ILE A 14 -34.07 22.02 -13.65
N GLU A 15 -34.66 21.49 -14.72
CA GLU A 15 -34.57 20.06 -15.05
C GLU A 15 -33.11 19.62 -15.33
N GLY A 16 -32.29 20.48 -15.93
CA GLY A 16 -30.86 20.28 -16.09
C GLY A 16 -30.11 20.20 -14.75
N ARG A 17 -30.37 21.16 -13.84
CA ARG A 17 -29.79 21.20 -12.50
C ARG A 17 -30.18 19.97 -11.67
N MET A 18 -31.44 19.55 -11.75
CA MET A 18 -31.93 18.33 -11.09
C MET A 18 -31.23 17.07 -11.61
N ARG A 19 -31.04 16.93 -12.92
CA ARG A 19 -30.29 15.82 -13.51
C ARG A 19 -28.83 15.81 -13.04
N SER A 20 -28.17 16.96 -13.01
CA SER A 20 -26.80 17.08 -12.49
C SER A 20 -26.70 16.69 -11.02
N ALA A 21 -27.66 17.11 -10.18
CA ALA A 21 -27.70 16.77 -8.77
C ALA A 21 -27.87 15.26 -8.56
N LEU A 22 -28.82 14.62 -9.27
CA LEU A 22 -29.03 13.17 -9.21
C LEU A 22 -27.79 12.39 -9.68
N TRP A 23 -27.14 12.86 -10.74
CA TRP A 23 -25.90 12.24 -11.22
C TRP A 23 -24.79 12.33 -10.18
N LEU A 24 -24.65 13.47 -9.49
CA LEU A 24 -23.66 13.65 -8.43
C LEU A 24 -23.91 12.69 -7.27
N ILE A 25 -25.15 12.59 -6.80
CA ILE A 25 -25.54 11.67 -5.70
C ILE A 25 -25.18 10.23 -6.08
N ARG A 26 -25.61 9.77 -7.26
CA ARG A 26 -25.28 8.42 -7.76
C ARG A 26 -23.78 8.19 -7.87
N SER A 27 -23.03 9.21 -8.29
CA SER A 27 -21.57 9.12 -8.40
C SER A 27 -20.89 8.99 -7.02
N ILE A 28 -21.40 9.69 -6.00
CA ILE A 28 -20.93 9.57 -4.61
C ILE A 28 -21.22 8.17 -4.07
N GLU A 29 -22.46 7.68 -4.24
CA GLU A 29 -22.85 6.34 -3.80
C GLU A 29 -22.00 5.26 -4.47
N GLN A 30 -21.77 5.37 -5.79
CA GLN A 30 -20.92 4.44 -6.51
C GLN A 30 -19.49 4.44 -5.97
N ARG A 31 -18.93 5.62 -5.68
CA ARG A 31 -17.60 5.74 -5.08
C ARG A 31 -17.52 5.06 -3.70
N GLN A 32 -18.54 5.26 -2.85
CA GLN A 32 -18.62 4.62 -1.54
C GLN A 32 -18.69 3.09 -1.67
N ARG A 33 -19.54 2.59 -2.57
CA ARG A 33 -19.67 1.15 -2.85
C ARG A 33 -18.35 0.54 -3.33
N THR A 34 -17.65 1.21 -4.25
CA THR A 34 -16.34 0.76 -4.73
C THR A 34 -15.31 0.75 -3.61
N LEU A 35 -15.24 1.81 -2.79
CA LEU A 35 -14.31 1.88 -1.66
C LEU A 35 -14.57 0.75 -0.66
N PHE A 36 -15.84 0.49 -0.34
CA PHE A 36 -16.24 -0.59 0.55
C PHE A 36 -15.81 -1.96 -0.01
N LYS A 37 -16.06 -2.24 -1.30
CA LYS A 37 -15.60 -3.48 -1.95
C LYS A 37 -14.09 -3.66 -1.85
N VAL A 38 -13.33 -2.60 -2.14
CA VAL A 38 -11.85 -2.63 -2.02
C VAL A 38 -11.42 -2.88 -0.58
N ALA A 39 -12.02 -2.21 0.40
CA ALA A 39 -11.68 -2.40 1.81
C ALA A 39 -11.97 -3.83 2.28
N THR A 40 -13.12 -4.39 1.91
CA THR A 40 -13.48 -5.78 2.23
C THR A 40 -12.51 -6.78 1.60
N SER A 41 -12.14 -6.56 0.33
CA SER A 41 -11.13 -7.38 -0.36
C SER A 41 -9.77 -7.29 0.34
N LEU A 42 -9.33 -6.09 0.72
CA LEU A 42 -8.09 -5.89 1.47
C LEU A 42 -8.09 -6.64 2.81
N VAL A 43 -9.19 -6.57 3.57
CA VAL A 43 -9.34 -7.32 4.84
C VAL A 43 -9.25 -8.82 4.61
N LYS A 44 -9.87 -9.34 3.54
CA LYS A 44 -9.80 -10.76 3.15
C LYS A 44 -8.37 -11.20 2.89
N PHE A 45 -7.61 -10.46 2.09
CA PHE A 45 -6.22 -10.81 1.76
C PHE A 45 -5.24 -10.58 2.93
N GLN A 46 -5.49 -9.59 3.78
CA GLN A 46 -4.58 -9.16 4.85
C GLN A 46 -5.05 -9.55 6.24
N ARG A 47 -5.89 -10.58 6.36
CA ARG A 47 -6.39 -11.06 7.66
C ARG A 47 -5.26 -11.35 8.65
N ASP A 48 -4.21 -12.01 8.17
CA ASP A 48 -3.03 -12.34 8.97
C ASP A 48 -2.30 -11.10 9.51
N PHE A 49 -2.22 -10.03 8.71
CA PHE A 49 -1.67 -8.76 9.16
C PHE A 49 -2.55 -8.12 10.24
N LEU A 50 -3.87 -8.16 10.09
CA LEU A 50 -4.78 -7.54 11.07
C LEU A 50 -4.67 -8.21 12.44
N GLU A 51 -4.39 -9.52 12.46
CA GLU A 51 -4.24 -10.32 13.68
C GLU A 51 -2.82 -10.25 14.26
N ARG A 52 -1.76 -10.34 13.43
CA ARG A 52 -0.36 -10.51 13.87
C ARG A 52 0.56 -9.33 13.57
N GLY A 53 0.05 -8.30 12.91
CA GLY A 53 0.81 -7.09 12.54
C GLY A 53 1.70 -7.28 11.32
N ILE A 54 2.68 -6.37 11.18
CA ILE A 54 3.53 -6.23 9.97
C ILE A 54 4.32 -7.50 9.60
N THR A 55 4.59 -8.37 10.58
CA THR A 55 5.35 -9.61 10.40
C THR A 55 4.60 -10.64 9.55
N ALA A 56 3.27 -10.53 9.49
CA ALA A 56 2.38 -11.39 8.74
C ALA A 56 1.73 -10.68 7.53
N LEU A 57 2.28 -9.53 7.13
CA LEU A 57 1.85 -8.79 5.95
C LEU A 57 2.15 -9.60 4.67
N LYS A 58 1.09 -9.90 3.91
CA LYS A 58 1.19 -10.66 2.66
C LYS A 58 1.40 -9.72 1.48
N PRO A 59 2.28 -10.06 0.52
CA PRO A 59 2.31 -9.39 -0.78
C PRO A 59 0.95 -9.36 -1.42
N LEU A 60 0.58 -8.18 -1.92
CA LEU A 60 -0.69 -7.96 -2.59
C LEU A 60 -0.51 -6.90 -3.66
N THR A 61 -0.97 -7.20 -4.86
CA THR A 61 -0.94 -6.30 -6.00
C THR A 61 -2.31 -5.66 -6.22
N LEU A 62 -2.32 -4.51 -6.88
CA LEU A 62 -3.58 -3.87 -7.27
C LEU A 62 -4.40 -4.76 -8.22
N LYS A 63 -3.71 -5.55 -9.07
CA LYS A 63 -4.34 -6.50 -10.00
C LYS A 63 -5.16 -7.57 -9.27
N GLU A 64 -4.60 -8.20 -8.25
CA GLU A 64 -5.30 -9.24 -7.47
C GLU A 64 -6.60 -8.71 -6.84
N VAL A 65 -6.55 -7.52 -6.23
CA VAL A 65 -7.75 -6.90 -5.66
C VAL A 65 -8.74 -6.50 -6.76
N ALA A 66 -8.26 -5.98 -7.88
CA ALA A 66 -9.09 -5.58 -9.00
C ALA A 66 -9.85 -6.78 -9.61
N GLU A 67 -9.19 -7.93 -9.72
CA GLU A 67 -9.80 -9.19 -10.16
C GLU A 67 -10.85 -9.70 -9.15
N ASP A 68 -10.53 -9.70 -7.84
CA ASP A 68 -11.46 -10.13 -6.78
C ASP A 68 -12.76 -9.31 -6.76
N ILE A 69 -12.70 -8.00 -7.06
CA ILE A 69 -13.89 -7.14 -7.09
C ILE A 69 -14.45 -6.88 -8.50
N SER A 70 -13.90 -7.53 -9.53
CA SER A 70 -14.27 -7.36 -10.94
C SER A 70 -14.24 -5.90 -11.42
N MET A 71 -13.13 -5.20 -11.15
CA MET A 71 -12.88 -3.83 -11.58
C MET A 71 -11.51 -3.69 -12.26
N HIS A 72 -11.25 -2.54 -12.86
CA HIS A 72 -9.92 -2.24 -13.40
C HIS A 72 -8.94 -1.80 -12.30
N GLU A 73 -7.67 -2.19 -12.46
CA GLU A 73 -6.57 -1.82 -11.56
C GLU A 73 -6.46 -0.30 -11.35
N SER A 74 -6.66 0.48 -12.42
CA SER A 74 -6.63 1.94 -12.38
C SER A 74 -7.71 2.53 -11.47
N THR A 75 -8.88 1.89 -11.38
CA THR A 75 -9.96 2.30 -10.48
C THR A 75 -9.61 2.02 -9.02
N VAL A 76 -9.02 0.85 -8.73
CA VAL A 76 -8.55 0.50 -7.38
C VAL A 76 -7.44 1.44 -6.93
N SER A 77 -6.47 1.73 -7.81
CA SER A 77 -5.38 2.67 -7.53
C SER A 77 -5.88 4.07 -7.19
N ARG A 78 -6.86 4.58 -7.95
CA ARG A 78 -7.46 5.90 -7.71
C ARG A 78 -8.29 5.94 -6.43
N VAL A 79 -9.10 4.90 -6.16
CA VAL A 79 -10.00 4.91 -5.00
C VAL A 79 -9.25 4.79 -3.68
N THR A 80 -8.09 4.11 -3.68
CA THR A 80 -7.27 3.85 -2.48
C THR A 80 -6.33 5.00 -2.11
N THR A 81 -6.00 5.87 -3.08
CA THR A 81 -5.08 7.00 -2.85
C THR A 81 -5.67 8.02 -1.87
N ASN A 82 -4.88 8.44 -0.88
CA ASN A 82 -5.29 9.36 0.18
C ASN A 82 -6.58 8.89 0.89
N LYS A 83 -6.74 7.56 1.08
CA LYS A 83 -7.77 6.97 1.93
C LYS A 83 -7.09 6.19 3.02
N TYR A 84 -7.58 6.38 4.24
CA TYR A 84 -7.02 5.78 5.43
C TYR A 84 -8.06 4.87 6.07
N VAL A 85 -7.57 3.80 6.68
CA VAL A 85 -8.37 2.84 7.42
C VAL A 85 -7.77 2.66 8.80
N GLN A 86 -8.63 2.76 9.82
CA GLN A 86 -8.28 2.38 11.17
C GLN A 86 -8.34 0.86 11.28
N THR A 87 -7.26 0.24 11.72
CA THR A 87 -7.15 -1.20 11.95
C THR A 87 -6.76 -1.47 13.40
N PRO A 88 -6.87 -2.72 13.90
CA PRO A 88 -6.33 -3.09 15.21
C PRO A 88 -4.83 -2.81 15.36
N GLN A 89 -4.09 -2.79 14.25
CA GLN A 89 -2.65 -2.54 14.20
C GLN A 89 -2.30 -1.04 14.07
N GLY A 90 -3.31 -0.16 13.99
CA GLY A 90 -3.13 1.28 13.81
C GLY A 90 -3.81 1.85 12.56
N LEU A 91 -3.53 3.12 12.26
CA LEU A 91 -4.06 3.86 11.11
C LEU A 91 -3.13 3.71 9.90
N PHE A 92 -3.66 3.20 8.79
CA PHE A 92 -2.89 2.99 7.56
C PHE A 92 -3.57 3.59 6.36
N GLU A 93 -2.78 4.12 5.42
CA GLU A 93 -3.30 4.41 4.08
C GLU A 93 -3.65 3.07 3.39
N LEU A 94 -4.76 2.97 2.67
CA LEU A 94 -5.11 1.75 1.93
C LEU A 94 -4.01 1.34 0.96
N LYS A 95 -3.28 2.32 0.42
CA LYS A 95 -2.19 2.07 -0.52
C LYS A 95 -1.02 1.29 0.09
N TYR A 96 -0.86 1.36 1.41
CA TYR A 96 0.19 0.65 2.18
C TYR A 96 0.16 -0.86 1.94
N PHE A 97 -1.04 -1.43 1.78
CA PHE A 97 -1.22 -2.87 1.59
C PHE A 97 -0.77 -3.36 0.21
N PHE A 98 -0.61 -2.47 -0.77
CA PHE A 98 -0.15 -2.87 -2.10
C PHE A 98 1.36 -2.79 -2.20
N HIS A 99 2.01 -3.94 -2.19
CA HIS A 99 3.45 -4.03 -2.29
C HIS A 99 3.85 -5.31 -3.00
N ARG A 100 4.95 -5.21 -3.74
CA ARG A 100 5.50 -6.37 -4.43
C ARG A 100 6.10 -7.33 -3.41
N GLY A 101 5.88 -8.62 -3.67
CA GLY A 101 6.56 -9.69 -2.97
C GLY A 101 8.03 -9.76 -3.36
N VAL A 102 8.84 -10.21 -2.41
CA VAL A 102 10.22 -10.63 -2.60
C VAL A 102 10.23 -12.16 -2.58
N PRO A 103 10.87 -12.82 -3.55
CA PRO A 103 10.90 -14.29 -3.59
C PRO A 103 11.48 -14.90 -2.30
N SER A 104 10.86 -15.98 -1.83
CA SER A 104 11.39 -16.83 -0.76
C SER A 104 12.31 -17.91 -1.36
N THR A 105 13.41 -18.23 -0.69
CA THR A 105 14.37 -19.25 -1.16
C THR A 105 13.89 -20.68 -0.95
N GLN A 106 12.91 -20.91 -0.07
CA GLN A 106 12.48 -22.25 0.34
C GLN A 106 11.16 -22.70 -0.31
N GLY A 107 10.76 -22.07 -1.42
CA GLY A 107 9.49 -22.38 -2.08
C GLY A 107 8.25 -21.98 -1.28
N GLY A 108 8.42 -21.24 -0.18
CA GLY A 108 7.33 -20.67 0.62
C GLY A 108 6.77 -19.37 0.03
N ASP A 109 5.72 -18.85 0.64
CA ASP A 109 5.06 -17.61 0.23
C ASP A 109 6.06 -16.45 0.12
N SER A 110 5.90 -15.64 -0.93
CA SER A 110 6.70 -14.43 -1.12
C SER A 110 6.58 -13.48 0.07
N VAL A 111 7.66 -12.78 0.41
CA VAL A 111 7.73 -11.91 1.59
C VAL A 111 7.48 -10.46 1.20
N SER A 112 6.71 -9.74 2.02
CA SER A 112 6.49 -8.31 1.81
C SER A 112 7.80 -7.50 1.82
N SER A 113 7.98 -6.60 0.85
CA SER A 113 9.09 -5.63 0.88
C SER A 113 9.11 -4.74 2.14
N LEU A 114 7.98 -4.51 2.80
CA LEU A 114 7.90 -3.78 4.08
C LEU A 114 8.47 -4.62 5.23
N LYS A 115 8.16 -5.93 5.26
CA LYS A 115 8.75 -6.86 6.23
C LYS A 115 10.28 -6.95 6.04
N VAL A 116 10.76 -7.00 4.80
CA VAL A 116 12.21 -6.97 4.53
C VAL A 116 12.85 -5.68 5.06
N LYS A 117 12.22 -4.52 4.88
CA LYS A 117 12.71 -3.25 5.43
C LYS A 117 12.73 -3.24 6.96
N ASP A 118 11.68 -3.74 7.60
CA ASP A 118 11.61 -3.85 9.06
C ASP A 118 12.70 -4.78 9.61
N LEU A 119 12.94 -5.92 8.96
CA LEU A 119 14.04 -6.82 9.33
C LEU A 119 15.42 -6.15 9.16
N ILE A 120 15.65 -5.45 8.03
CA ILE A 120 16.89 -4.70 7.82
C ILE A 120 17.07 -3.64 8.93
N HIS A 121 16.00 -2.92 9.28
CA HIS A 121 16.02 -1.94 10.35
C HIS A 121 16.37 -2.58 11.71
N LYS A 122 15.75 -3.71 12.05
CA LYS A 122 16.05 -4.46 13.28
C LYS A 122 17.50 -4.96 13.33
N LEU A 123 18.00 -5.51 12.23
CA LEU A 123 19.40 -5.95 12.14
C LEU A 123 20.39 -4.81 12.32
N LEU A 124 20.07 -3.62 11.78
CA LEU A 124 20.93 -2.43 11.84
C LEU A 124 20.80 -1.66 13.16
N THR A 125 19.72 -1.83 13.91
CA THR A 125 19.55 -1.18 15.23
C THR A 125 20.22 -1.94 16.35
N VAL A 126 20.37 -3.26 16.21
CA VAL A 126 21.05 -4.14 17.18
C VAL A 126 22.51 -4.41 16.76
N GLU A 127 23.02 -3.76 15.71
CA GLU A 127 24.38 -4.00 15.24
C GLU A 127 25.44 -3.45 16.21
N ASP A 128 26.59 -4.11 16.25
CA ASP A 128 27.77 -3.60 16.94
C ASP A 128 28.39 -2.43 16.15
N SER A 129 28.44 -1.24 16.76
CA SER A 129 29.02 -0.03 16.15
C SER A 129 30.52 -0.14 15.83
N GLY A 130 31.25 -1.06 16.48
CA GLY A 130 32.65 -1.34 16.16
C GLY A 130 32.83 -2.19 14.89
N ARG A 131 31.80 -2.98 14.53
CA ARG A 131 31.80 -3.88 13.36
C ARG A 131 30.44 -3.82 12.64
N PRO A 132 30.11 -2.68 12.00
CA PRO A 132 28.81 -2.50 11.36
C PRO A 132 28.59 -3.51 10.23
N LEU A 133 27.36 -3.99 10.10
CA LEU A 133 27.00 -5.00 9.11
C LEU A 133 27.07 -4.42 7.70
N SER A 134 27.83 -5.10 6.84
CA SER A 134 27.86 -4.76 5.40
C SER A 134 26.54 -5.14 4.73
N ASP A 135 26.18 -4.43 3.65
CA ASP A 135 24.98 -4.76 2.88
C ASP A 135 25.01 -6.23 2.38
N GLN A 136 26.20 -6.79 2.13
CA GLN A 136 26.37 -8.19 1.76
C GLN A 136 26.09 -9.14 2.93
N ARG A 137 26.56 -8.79 4.14
CA ARG A 137 26.30 -9.60 5.34
C ARG A 137 24.81 -9.62 5.70
N ILE A 138 24.11 -8.51 5.48
CA ILE A 138 22.66 -8.42 5.68
C ILE A 138 21.93 -9.38 4.72
N VAL A 139 22.38 -9.50 3.46
CA VAL A 139 21.82 -10.49 2.51
C VAL A 139 21.98 -11.91 3.06
N GLU A 140 23.17 -12.25 3.56
CA GLU A 140 23.44 -13.59 4.11
C GLU A 140 22.57 -13.91 5.33
N VAL A 141 22.43 -12.95 6.25
CA VAL A 141 21.58 -13.11 7.45
C VAL A 141 20.11 -13.28 7.04
N LEU A 142 19.59 -12.46 6.12
CA LEU A 142 18.21 -12.57 5.65
C LEU A 142 17.95 -13.90 4.93
N ARG A 143 18.93 -14.41 4.18
CA ARG A 143 18.84 -15.72 3.54
C ARG A 143 18.84 -16.86 4.57
N ARG A 144 19.76 -16.82 5.52
CA ARG A 144 19.96 -17.89 6.50
C ARG A 144 18.84 -17.95 7.55
N ASP A 145 18.47 -16.80 8.11
CA ASP A 145 17.61 -16.73 9.30
C ASP A 145 16.14 -16.51 8.94
N HIS A 146 15.86 -16.02 7.72
CA HIS A 146 14.50 -15.69 7.28
C HIS A 146 14.09 -16.29 5.93
N ALA A 147 14.96 -17.07 5.27
CA ALA A 147 14.71 -17.68 3.95
C ALA A 147 14.34 -16.65 2.85
N ILE A 148 14.89 -15.43 2.93
CA ILE A 148 14.61 -14.34 1.99
C ILE A 148 15.74 -14.20 0.97
N GLU A 149 15.42 -14.27 -0.33
CA GLU A 149 16.40 -14.01 -1.39
C GLU A 149 16.31 -12.57 -1.89
N ILE A 150 17.35 -11.77 -1.63
CA ILE A 150 17.45 -10.42 -2.15
C ILE A 150 18.85 -10.08 -2.63
N ALA A 151 18.91 -9.31 -3.71
CA ALA A 151 20.17 -8.78 -4.19
C ALA A 151 20.72 -7.69 -3.24
N ARG A 152 22.05 -7.62 -3.11
CA ARG A 152 22.76 -6.58 -2.34
C ARG A 152 22.31 -5.16 -2.70
N ARG A 153 22.09 -4.87 -3.99
CA ARG A 153 21.57 -3.58 -4.47
C ARG A 153 20.19 -3.23 -3.91
N THR A 154 19.35 -4.24 -3.67
CA THR A 154 18.02 -4.08 -3.08
C THR A 154 18.12 -3.76 -1.60
N VAL A 155 19.03 -4.43 -0.87
CA VAL A 155 19.36 -4.08 0.53
C VAL A 155 19.84 -2.64 0.64
N ALA A 156 20.81 -2.25 -0.20
CA ALA A 156 21.32 -0.88 -0.22
C ALA A 156 20.22 0.15 -0.50
N LYS A 157 19.32 -0.13 -1.46
CA LYS A 157 18.16 0.71 -1.76
C LYS A 157 17.23 0.84 -0.55
N TYR A 158 16.88 -0.26 0.11
CA TYR A 158 16.01 -0.25 1.28
C TYR A 158 16.65 0.47 2.48
N ARG A 159 17.94 0.24 2.72
CA ARG A 159 18.72 0.96 3.74
C ARG A 159 18.71 2.48 3.50
N SER A 160 18.93 2.93 2.25
CA SER A 160 18.88 4.34 1.90
C SER A 160 17.48 4.94 2.09
N GLN A 161 16.42 4.19 1.80
CA GLN A 161 15.03 4.62 2.08
C GLN A 161 14.75 4.77 3.59
N LEU A 162 15.41 3.96 4.43
CA LEU A 162 15.38 4.09 5.89
C LEU A 162 16.31 5.20 6.42
N LYS A 163 16.96 5.97 5.53
CA LYS A 163 17.93 7.03 5.87
C LYS A 163 19.14 6.55 6.69
N ILE A 164 19.49 5.27 6.60
CA ILE A 164 20.64 4.71 7.31
C ILE A 164 21.88 4.80 6.39
N PRO A 165 23.02 5.37 6.84
CA PRO A 165 24.23 5.49 6.02
C PRO A 165 24.91 4.13 5.78
N SER A 166 25.89 4.05 4.88
CA SER A 166 26.60 2.80 4.57
C SER A 166 27.44 2.31 5.74
N SER A 167 27.77 1.01 5.77
CA SER A 167 28.57 0.42 6.85
C SER A 167 29.87 1.17 7.12
N SER A 168 30.56 1.63 6.06
CA SER A 168 31.79 2.43 6.18
C SER A 168 31.60 3.75 6.95
N ARG A 169 30.42 4.38 6.85
CA ARG A 169 30.08 5.61 7.56
C ARG A 169 29.48 5.37 8.96
N ARG A 170 29.09 4.13 9.27
CA ARG A 170 28.54 3.74 10.58
C ARG A 170 29.61 3.27 11.56
N LYS A 171 30.78 2.84 11.05
CA LYS A 171 31.88 2.38 11.89
C LYS A 171 32.36 3.52 12.78
N ARG A 172 32.24 3.34 14.09
CA ARG A 172 32.88 4.21 15.08
C ARG A 172 34.17 3.54 15.54
N TYR A 173 35.25 4.33 15.61
CA TYR A 173 36.55 3.89 16.12
C TYR A 173 36.56 3.94 17.64
#